data_AF-A0A926ECD5-F1
#
_entry.id   AF-A0A926ECD5-F1
#
_cell.length_a   1.000
_cell.length_b   1.000
_cell.length_c   1.000
_cell.angle_alpha   90.00
_cell.angle_beta   90.00
_cell.angle_gamma   90.00
#
_symmetry.space_group_name_H-M   'P 1'
#
loop_
_entity.id
_entity.type
_entity.pdbx_description
1 polymer ?
#
loop_
_entity_poly.entity_id
_entity_poly.type
_entity_poly.pdbx_seq_one_letter_code
_entity_poly.pdbx_strand_id
1 'polypeptide(L)'
;MPEKEIKELQAKQETFERQLVQEQHKIQRLENRAAYYEKGDRRKRAHRLITRGAAIESVAPQTKDLSETAFYAFAEQLFALPDTQRLLTEVISNHAGGD
;
A
#
# COMPACT_ATOMS: atom_id res chain seq x y z
N MET A 1 58.25 -5.76 -15.14
CA MET A 1 57.21 -4.74 -15.36
C MET A 1 55.78 -5.31 -15.40
N PRO A 2 55.46 -6.45 -16.07
CA PRO A 2 54.06 -6.93 -16.17
C PRO A 2 53.48 -7.54 -14.86
N GLU A 3 54.31 -8.14 -14.00
CA GLU A 3 53.82 -8.78 -12.75
C GLU A 3 53.28 -7.78 -11.71
N LYS A 4 53.84 -6.56 -11.66
CA LYS A 4 53.36 -5.50 -10.76
C LYS A 4 51.97 -5.02 -11.18
N GLU A 5 51.77 -4.88 -12.48
CA GLU A 5 50.51 -4.43 -13.08
C GLU A 5 49.40 -5.48 -12.90
N ILE A 6 49.71 -6.77 -13.01
CA ILE A 6 48.78 -7.87 -12.72
C ILE A 6 48.37 -7.88 -11.24
N LYS A 7 49.31 -7.69 -10.31
CA LYS A 7 49.01 -7.61 -8.87
C LYS A 7 48.10 -6.42 -8.53
N GLU A 8 48.33 -5.26 -9.14
CA GLU A 8 47.49 -4.08 -8.95
C GLU A 8 46.07 -4.30 -9.49
N LEU A 9 45.93 -4.98 -10.63
CA LEU A 9 44.62 -5.33 -11.20
C LEU A 9 43.87 -6.33 -10.31
N GLN A 10 44.54 -7.34 -9.75
CA GLN A 10 43.95 -8.30 -8.82
C GLN A 10 43.47 -7.62 -7.54
N ALA A 11 44.26 -6.71 -6.96
CA ALA A 11 43.85 -5.95 -5.79
C ALA A 11 42.62 -5.08 -6.07
N LYS A 12 42.58 -4.41 -7.23
CA LYS A 12 41.40 -3.63 -7.66
C LYS A 12 40.18 -4.51 -7.84
N GLN A 13 40.32 -5.67 -8.46
CA GLN A 13 39.24 -6.63 -8.62
C GLN A 13 38.66 -7.04 -7.26
N GLU A 14 39.50 -7.41 -6.31
CA GLU A 14 39.05 -7.80 -4.97
C GLU A 14 38.34 -6.65 -4.24
N THR A 15 38.79 -5.40 -4.42
CA THR A 15 38.09 -4.24 -3.87
C THR A 15 36.72 -4.01 -4.51
N PHE A 16 36.60 -4.18 -5.83
CA PHE A 16 35.33 -4.04 -6.54
C PHE A 16 34.35 -5.16 -6.17
N GLU A 17 34.82 -6.40 -6.03
CA GLU A 17 34.00 -7.52 -5.57
C GLU A 17 33.45 -7.28 -4.16
N ARG A 18 34.27 -6.75 -3.24
CA ARG A 18 33.82 -6.37 -1.90
C ARG A 18 32.79 -5.23 -1.95
N GLN A 19 33.00 -4.22 -2.79
CA GLN A 19 32.03 -3.13 -2.97
C GLN A 19 30.71 -3.64 -3.56
N LEU A 20 30.77 -4.54 -4.53
CA LEU A 20 29.59 -5.15 -5.16
C LEU A 20 28.73 -5.87 -4.11
N VAL A 21 29.34 -6.69 -3.26
CA VAL A 21 28.64 -7.37 -2.17
C VAL A 21 28.02 -6.38 -1.18
N GLN A 22 28.73 -5.29 -0.84
CA GLN A 22 28.19 -4.25 0.04
C GLN A 22 26.95 -3.55 -0.57
N GLU A 23 27.01 -3.19 -1.85
CA GLU A 23 25.88 -2.57 -2.54
C GLU A 23 24.71 -3.55 -2.71
N GLN A 24 24.97 -4.83 -2.99
CA GLN A 24 23.92 -5.87 -3.02
C GLN A 24 23.21 -5.98 -1.68
N HIS A 25 23.96 -6.00 -0.56
CA HIS A 25 23.34 -6.01 0.77
C HIS A 25 22.52 -4.74 1.05
N LYS A 26 22.94 -3.58 0.54
CA LYS A 26 22.20 -2.32 0.68
C LYS A 26 20.91 -2.35 -0.13
N ILE A 27 20.94 -2.85 -1.37
CA ILE A 27 19.76 -3.07 -2.21
C ILE A 27 18.76 -3.96 -1.48
N GLN A 28 19.20 -5.12 -0.98
CA GLN A 28 18.32 -6.05 -0.26
C GLN A 28 17.65 -5.40 0.96
N ARG A 29 18.37 -4.57 1.72
CA ARG A 29 17.79 -3.85 2.87
C ARG A 29 16.72 -2.84 2.44
N LEU A 30 16.95 -2.13 1.32
CA LEU A 30 15.98 -1.17 0.79
C LEU A 30 14.72 -1.88 0.29
N GLU A 31 14.87 -3.00 -0.42
CA GLU A 31 13.74 -3.83 -0.86
C GLU A 31 12.92 -4.35 0.33
N ASN A 32 13.59 -4.87 1.35
CA ASN A 32 12.92 -5.34 2.58
C ASN A 32 12.15 -4.20 3.27
N ARG A 33 12.72 -2.99 3.29
CA ARG A 33 12.07 -1.81 3.87
C ARG A 33 10.86 -1.36 3.06
N ALA A 34 10.96 -1.37 1.73
CA ALA A 34 9.84 -1.07 0.84
C ALA A 34 8.69 -2.07 1.06
N ALA A 35 9.01 -3.38 1.07
CA ALA A 35 8.03 -4.44 1.33
C ALA A 35 7.37 -4.33 2.71
N TYR A 36 8.12 -3.92 3.75
CA TYR A 36 7.58 -3.69 5.09
C TYR A 36 6.52 -2.58 5.10
N TYR A 37 6.82 -1.43 4.51
CA TYR A 37 5.86 -0.31 4.47
C TYR A 37 4.67 -0.64 3.58
N GLU A 38 4.88 -1.27 2.42
CA GLU A 38 3.78 -1.69 1.55
C GLU A 38 2.85 -2.69 2.26
N LYS A 39 3.41 -3.66 2.99
CA LYS A 39 2.62 -4.61 3.80
C LYS A 39 1.87 -3.90 4.92
N GLY A 40 2.51 -2.93 5.58
CA GLY A 40 1.88 -2.09 6.60
C GLY A 40 0.68 -1.33 6.04
N ASP A 41 0.83 -0.71 4.87
CA ASP A 41 -0.20 0.07 4.21
C ASP A 41 -1.34 -0.82 3.69
N ARG A 42 -1.03 -1.98 3.12
CA ARG A 42 -2.03 -2.99 2.75
C ARG A 42 -2.84 -3.45 3.96
N ARG A 43 -2.21 -3.71 5.11
CA ARG A 43 -2.89 -4.12 6.35
C ARG A 43 -3.78 -3.00 6.89
N LYS A 44 -3.28 -1.76 6.95
CA LYS A 44 -4.06 -0.59 7.38
C LYS A 44 -5.28 -0.38 6.47
N ARG A 45 -5.09 -0.49 5.16
CA ARG A 45 -6.18 -0.41 4.17
C ARG A 45 -7.21 -1.50 4.40
N ALA A 46 -6.80 -2.77 4.53
CA ALA A 46 -7.71 -3.89 4.77
C ALA A 46 -8.52 -3.68 6.04
N HIS A 47 -7.86 -3.31 7.16
CA HIS A 47 -8.56 -3.04 8.41
C HIS A 47 -9.61 -1.92 8.25
N ARG A 48 -9.24 -0.79 7.65
CA ARG A 48 -10.17 0.32 7.40
C ARG A 48 -11.37 -0.11 6.56
N LEU A 49 -11.15 -0.91 5.52
CA LEU A 49 -12.24 -1.39 4.65
C LEU A 49 -13.17 -2.36 5.40
N ILE A 50 -12.62 -3.29 6.19
CA ILE A 50 -13.41 -4.22 7.01
C ILE A 50 -14.26 -3.44 8.03
N THR A 51 -13.68 -2.48 8.74
CA THR A 51 -14.41 -1.68 9.72
C THR A 51 -15.56 -0.89 9.09
N ARG A 52 -15.33 -0.27 7.92
CA ARG A 52 -16.37 0.47 7.21
C ARG A 52 -17.46 -0.45 6.64
N GLY A 53 -17.08 -1.62 6.12
CA GLY A 53 -18.04 -2.63 5.67
C GLY A 53 -18.93 -3.13 6.82
N ALA A 54 -18.33 -3.43 7.98
CA ALA A 54 -19.05 -3.82 9.17
C ALA A 54 -20.02 -2.74 9.68
N ALA A 55 -19.66 -1.46 9.57
CA ALA A 55 -20.56 -0.36 9.91
C ALA A 55 -21.80 -0.33 8.99
N ILE A 56 -21.63 -0.56 7.68
CA ILE A 56 -22.76 -0.63 6.74
C ILE A 56 -23.68 -1.82 7.08
N GLU A 57 -23.12 -3.01 7.29
CA GLU A 57 -23.92 -4.18 7.67
C GLU A 57 -24.64 -4.00 9.01
N SER A 58 -24.08 -3.20 9.93
CA SER A 58 -24.72 -2.90 11.20
C SER A 58 -25.96 -2.01 11.05
N VAL A 59 -25.97 -1.07 10.09
CA VAL A 59 -27.09 -0.14 9.87
C VAL A 59 -28.09 -0.63 8.82
N ALA A 60 -27.66 -1.52 7.93
CA ALA A 60 -28.48 -2.13 6.89
C ALA A 60 -28.23 -3.66 6.81
N PRO A 61 -28.71 -4.46 7.78
CA PRO A 61 -28.39 -5.88 7.87
C PRO A 61 -28.74 -6.71 6.62
N GLN A 62 -29.73 -6.26 5.84
CA GLN A 62 -30.16 -6.89 4.59
C GLN A 62 -29.04 -6.95 3.55
N THR A 63 -28.00 -6.11 3.66
CA THR A 63 -26.86 -6.17 2.75
C THR A 63 -26.06 -7.46 2.87
N LYS A 64 -26.18 -8.20 3.99
CA LYS A 64 -25.53 -9.51 4.19
C LYS A 64 -26.05 -10.59 3.25
N ASP A 65 -27.31 -10.48 2.85
CA ASP A 65 -27.95 -11.45 1.97
C ASP A 65 -27.64 -11.19 0.48
N LEU A 66 -27.00 -10.05 0.18
CA LEU A 66 -26.57 -9.71 -1.18
C LEU A 66 -25.29 -10.45 -1.53
N SER A 67 -25.21 -10.95 -2.77
CA SER A 67 -23.93 -11.32 -3.35
C SER A 67 -23.04 -10.10 -3.51
N GLU A 68 -21.72 -10.31 -3.62
CA GLU A 68 -20.77 -9.22 -3.82
C GLU A 68 -21.16 -8.31 -5.01
N THR A 69 -21.51 -8.90 -6.16
CA THR A 69 -21.97 -8.16 -7.34
C THR A 69 -23.26 -7.37 -7.08
N ALA A 70 -24.23 -7.96 -6.39
CA ALA A 70 -25.48 -7.30 -6.07
C ALA A 70 -25.27 -6.14 -5.07
N PHE A 71 -24.38 -6.32 -4.11
CA PHE A 71 -23.98 -5.27 -3.17
C PHE A 71 -23.33 -4.09 -3.88
N TYR A 72 -22.41 -4.35 -4.83
CA TYR A 72 -21.80 -3.28 -5.63
C TYR A 72 -22.84 -2.52 -6.48
N ALA A 73 -23.72 -3.23 -7.20
CA ALA A 73 -24.78 -2.59 -7.98
C ALA A 73 -25.71 -1.74 -7.11
N PHE A 74 -26.06 -2.23 -5.91
CA PHE A 74 -26.82 -1.47 -4.92
C PHE A 74 -26.07 -0.22 -4.47
N ALA A 75 -24.79 -0.34 -4.11
CA ALA A 75 -23.98 0.79 -3.66
C ALA A 75 -23.84 1.85 -4.77
N GLU A 76 -23.59 1.45 -6.02
CA GLU A 76 -23.53 2.37 -7.16
C GLU A 76 -24.83 3.17 -7.33
N GLN A 77 -25.98 2.50 -7.27
CA GLN A 77 -27.28 3.17 -7.35
C GLN A 77 -27.51 4.11 -6.15
N LEU A 78 -27.19 3.66 -4.93
CA LEU A 78 -27.34 4.45 -3.70
C LEU A 78 -26.50 5.74 -3.76
N PHE A 79 -25.25 5.66 -4.21
CA PHE A 79 -24.35 6.81 -4.32
C PHE A 79 -24.57 7.66 -5.58
N ALA A 80 -25.38 7.20 -6.53
CA ALA A 80 -25.87 8.01 -7.64
C ALA A 80 -27.05 8.92 -7.23
N LEU A 81 -27.71 8.66 -6.10
CA LEU A 81 -28.82 9.49 -5.62
C LEU A 81 -28.33 10.89 -5.21
N PRO A 82 -29.01 11.98 -5.65
CA PRO A 82 -28.60 13.35 -5.32
C PRO A 82 -28.49 13.62 -3.82
N ASP A 83 -29.40 13.08 -3.01
CA ASP A 83 -29.36 13.26 -1.56
C ASP A 83 -28.15 12.59 -0.91
N THR A 84 -27.79 11.39 -1.36
CA THR A 84 -26.59 10.71 -0.86
C THR A 84 -25.33 11.51 -1.20
N GLN A 85 -25.24 12.05 -2.42
CA GLN A 85 -24.10 12.88 -2.83
C GLN A 85 -24.04 14.20 -2.05
N ARG A 86 -25.19 14.84 -1.83
CA ARG A 86 -25.29 16.06 -1.02
C ARG A 86 -24.85 15.80 0.41
N LEU A 87 -25.38 14.77 1.06
CA LEU A 87 -25.00 14.39 2.42
C LEU A 87 -23.51 14.07 2.53
N LEU A 88 -22.95 13.32 1.56
CA LEU A 88 -21.52 13.02 1.53
C LEU A 88 -20.68 14.30 1.41
N THR A 89 -21.09 15.24 0.56
CA THR A 89 -20.41 16.53 0.38
C THR A 89 -20.47 17.39 1.64
N GLU A 90 -21.64 17.44 2.31
CA GLU A 90 -21.83 18.16 3.57
C GLU A 90 -20.92 17.58 4.66
N VAL A 91 -20.91 16.26 4.83
CA VAL A 91 -20.06 15.58 5.84
C VAL A 91 -18.57 15.83 5.55
N ILE A 92 -18.12 15.69 4.30
CA ILE A 92 -16.72 15.97 3.94
C ILE A 92 -16.35 17.43 4.24
N SER A 93 -17.23 18.37 3.89
CA SER A 93 -16.99 19.80 4.09
C SER A 93 -16.98 20.18 5.58
N ASN A 94 -17.83 19.54 6.39
CA ASN A 94 -17.91 19.76 7.84
C ASN A 94 -16.76 19.09 8.61
N HIS A 95 -16.21 17.98 8.09
CA HIS A 95 -15.07 17.28 8.70
C HIS A 95 -13.70 17.75 8.21
N ALA A 96 -13.62 18.57 7.16
CA ALA A 96 -12.35 19.17 6.71
C ALA A 96 -11.69 20.12 7.73
N GLY A 97 -12.30 20.34 8.90
CA GLY A 97 -11.78 21.15 10.01
C GLY A 97 -11.26 20.36 11.23
N GLY A 98 -11.20 19.02 11.19
CA GLY A 98 -10.75 18.25 12.34
C GLY A 98 -10.36 16.82 12.02
N ASP A 99 -9.07 16.62 11.77
CA ASP A 99 -8.22 15.48 12.17
C ASP A 99 -6.75 15.87 11.96
#